data_AF-A0A0U3ADS9-F1
#
_entry.id   AF-A0A0U3ADS9-F1
#
_cell.length_a   1.000
_cell.length_b   1.000
_cell.length_c   1.000
_cell.angle_alpha   90.00
_cell.angle_beta   90.00
_cell.angle_gamma   90.00
#
_symmetry.space_group_name_H-M   'P 1'
#
loop_
_entity.id
_entity.type
_entity.pdbx_description
1 polymer ?
#
loop_
_entity_poly.entity_id
_entity_poly.type
_entity_poly.pdbx_seq_one_letter_code
_entity_poly.pdbx_strand_id
1 'polypeptide(L)'
;MAKISKTRQKEKQNARRNRQEIVKAGLDRRELMRLGLLTSAGFLIPKRGLSARALNSAGMPDDIPCDSPPTAPFVQELPTHINGGMVLAQDVPAFSNTAECPPQAAPCPSPREGRTRPHQAFARFPPARLIEVHQR
;
A
#
# COMPACT_ATOMS: atom_id res chain seq x y z
N MET A 1 8.51 5.18 30.21
CA MET A 1 9.42 4.54 29.23
C MET A 1 10.49 3.76 30.00
N ALA A 2 10.62 2.45 29.77
CA ALA A 2 11.70 1.67 30.37
C ALA A 2 13.07 2.18 29.87
N LYS A 3 14.05 2.27 30.76
CA LYS A 3 15.38 2.80 30.45
C LYS A 3 16.14 1.79 29.59
N ILE A 4 16.39 2.12 28.32
CA ILE A 4 17.16 1.28 27.40
C ILE A 4 18.62 1.20 27.89
N SER A 5 19.25 0.03 27.82
CA SER A 5 20.66 -0.14 28.18
C SER A 5 21.58 0.69 27.28
N LYS A 6 22.69 1.21 27.83
CA LYS A 6 23.68 1.99 27.08
C LYS A 6 24.25 1.21 25.89
N THR A 7 24.43 -0.11 26.06
CA THR A 7 24.90 -1.01 25.00
C THR A 7 23.90 -1.08 23.84
N ARG A 8 22.61 -1.27 24.10
CA ARG A 8 21.56 -1.24 23.06
C ARG A 8 21.53 0.09 22.32
N GLN A 9 21.65 1.20 23.04
CA GLN A 9 21.67 2.53 22.40
C GLN A 9 22.83 2.67 21.41
N LYS A 10 24.02 2.17 21.78
CA LYS A 10 25.19 2.16 20.90
C LYS A 10 24.97 1.28 19.67
N GLU A 11 24.44 0.07 19.85
CA GLU A 11 24.15 -0.86 18.75
C GLU A 11 23.15 -0.28 17.76
N LYS A 12 22.11 0.38 18.26
CA LYS A 12 21.11 1.07 17.44
C LYS A 12 21.72 2.21 16.62
N GLN A 13 22.62 3.00 17.23
CA GLN A 13 23.34 4.05 16.51
C GLN A 13 24.25 3.48 15.42
N ASN A 14 24.97 2.39 15.72
CA ASN A 14 25.79 1.69 14.73
C ASN A 14 24.94 1.16 13.58
N ALA A 15 23.78 0.55 13.87
CA ALA A 15 22.88 0.05 12.85
C ALA A 15 22.35 1.15 11.92
N ARG A 16 22.04 2.33 12.48
CA ARG A 16 21.69 3.51 11.69
C ARG A 16 22.85 3.95 10.79
N ARG A 17 24.08 4.01 11.32
CA ARG A 17 25.28 4.41 10.55
C ARG A 17 25.54 3.45 9.39
N ASN A 18 25.52 2.15 9.63
CA ASN A 18 25.71 1.13 8.59
C ASN A 18 24.71 1.26 7.43
N ARG A 19 23.42 1.52 7.73
CA ARG A 19 22.41 1.75 6.69
C ARG A 19 22.64 3.06 5.93
N GLN A 20 23.08 4.11 6.62
CA GLN A 20 23.44 5.37 5.98
C GLN A 20 24.66 5.22 5.07
N GLU A 21 25.63 4.37 5.42
CA GLU A 21 26.79 4.08 4.58
C GLU A 21 26.38 3.41 3.26
N ILE A 22 25.41 2.49 3.30
CA ILE A 22 24.86 1.87 2.08
C ILE A 22 24.21 2.92 1.17
N VAL A 23 23.42 3.83 1.75
CA VAL A 23 22.78 4.91 0.99
C VAL A 23 23.82 5.88 0.43
N LYS A 24 24.83 6.25 1.23
CA LYS A 24 25.93 7.13 0.80
C LYS A 24 26.79 6.51 -0.30
N ALA A 25 26.97 5.19 -0.28
CA ALA A 25 27.71 4.47 -1.31
C ALA A 25 27.01 4.49 -2.68
N GLY A 26 25.71 4.85 -2.74
CA GLY A 26 24.99 5.01 -4.00
C GLY A 26 24.84 3.71 -4.79
N LEU A 27 24.89 2.55 -4.12
CA LEU A 27 24.89 1.24 -4.75
C LEU A 27 23.55 0.96 -5.43
N ASP A 28 23.60 0.49 -6.67
CA ASP A 28 22.41 0.03 -7.37
C ASP A 28 21.90 -1.29 -6.76
N ARG A 29 20.61 -1.58 -6.93
CA ARG A 29 19.98 -2.82 -6.44
C ARG A 29 20.74 -4.07 -6.90
N ARG A 30 21.26 -4.08 -8.12
CA ARG A 30 22.05 -5.21 -8.67
C ARG A 30 23.37 -5.40 -7.93
N GLU A 31 24.02 -4.31 -7.55
CA GLU A 31 25.28 -4.35 -6.79
C GLU A 31 25.05 -4.83 -5.37
N LEU A 32 23.98 -4.36 -4.73
CA LEU A 32 23.56 -4.84 -3.42
C LEU A 32 23.24 -6.35 -3.43
N MET A 33 22.67 -6.88 -4.52
CA MET A 33 22.46 -8.32 -4.69
C MET A 33 23.79 -9.07 -4.88
N ARG A 34 24.71 -8.55 -5.71
CA ARG A 34 26.05 -9.16 -5.92
C ARG A 34 26.88 -9.22 -4.64
N LEU A 35 26.79 -8.18 -3.81
CA LEU A 35 27.46 -8.11 -2.51
C LEU A 35 26.78 -8.97 -1.43
N GLY A 36 25.63 -9.59 -1.74
CA GLY A 36 24.87 -10.37 -0.76
C GLY A 36 24.33 -9.50 0.39
N LEU A 37 23.95 -8.25 0.11
CA LEU A 37 23.34 -7.35 1.10
C LEU A 37 21.81 -7.36 1.02
N LEU A 38 21.25 -7.78 -0.12
CA LEU A 38 19.82 -7.96 -0.34
C LEU A 38 19.42 -9.43 -0.43
N THR A 39 18.22 -9.71 0.06
CA THR A 39 17.46 -10.94 -0.17
C THR A 39 16.84 -10.93 -1.57
N SER A 40 16.44 -12.09 -2.08
CA SER A 40 15.70 -12.22 -3.35
C SER A 40 14.41 -11.39 -3.39
N ALA A 41 13.75 -11.25 -2.24
CA ALA A 41 12.55 -10.42 -2.06
C ALA A 41 12.83 -8.90 -2.10
N GLY A 42 14.10 -8.47 -2.16
CA GLY A 42 14.48 -7.06 -2.22
C GLY A 42 14.58 -6.36 -0.86
N PHE A 43 14.63 -7.12 0.24
CA PHE A 43 14.88 -6.59 1.59
C PHE A 43 16.34 -6.79 1.99
N LEU A 44 16.85 -5.93 2.87
CA LEU A 44 18.16 -6.16 3.50
C LEU A 44 18.18 -7.50 4.24
N ILE A 45 19.29 -8.24 4.11
CA ILE A 45 19.48 -9.51 4.81
C ILE A 45 19.23 -9.31 6.32
N PRO A 46 18.50 -10.23 7.00
CA PRO A 46 18.18 -10.17 8.43
C PRO A 46 19.41 -10.40 9.32
N LYS A 47 20.44 -9.57 9.15
CA LYS A 47 21.67 -9.54 9.95
C LYS A 47 21.58 -8.42 10.98
N ARG A 48 21.96 -8.73 12.22
CA ARG A 48 22.00 -7.77 13.33
C ARG A 48 22.82 -6.54 12.95
N GLY A 49 22.25 -5.36 13.18
CA GLY A 49 22.88 -4.09 12.81
C GLY A 49 22.76 -3.69 11.33
N LEU A 50 22.18 -4.52 10.46
CA LEU A 50 21.91 -4.18 9.05
C LEU A 50 20.41 -4.09 8.76
N SER A 51 19.62 -5.06 9.23
CA SER A 51 18.18 -5.12 9.00
C SER A 51 17.40 -4.89 10.29
N ALA A 52 16.17 -4.37 10.17
CA ALA A 52 15.24 -4.26 11.29
C ALA A 52 14.56 -5.61 11.61
N ARG A 53 14.69 -6.60 10.72
CA ARG A 53 14.11 -7.95 10.86
C ARG A 53 15.14 -8.98 11.34
N ALA A 54 16.28 -8.53 11.85
CA ALA A 54 17.28 -9.44 12.38
C ALA A 54 16.73 -10.17 13.61
N LEU A 55 17.04 -11.45 13.73
CA LEU A 55 16.73 -12.24 14.92
C LEU A 55 17.93 -12.25 15.87
N ASN A 56 17.66 -12.33 17.16
CA ASN A 56 18.68 -12.57 18.18
C ASN A 56 19.02 -14.08 18.25
N SER A 57 20.00 -14.43 19.08
CA SER A 57 20.45 -15.83 19.25
C SER A 57 19.36 -16.78 19.76
N ALA A 58 18.28 -16.25 20.33
CA ALA A 58 17.12 -17.02 20.79
C ALA A 58 16.03 -17.15 19.71
N GLY A 59 16.28 -16.69 18.48
CA GLY A 59 15.32 -16.75 17.38
C GLY A 59 14.18 -15.73 17.47
N MET A 60 14.24 -14.82 18.44
CA MET A 60 13.25 -13.75 18.61
C MET A 60 13.68 -12.50 17.81
N PRO A 61 12.74 -11.65 17.38
CA PRO A 61 13.09 -10.35 16.81
C PRO A 61 14.09 -9.65 17.71
N ASP A 62 15.20 -9.17 17.14
CA ASP A 62 16.17 -8.40 17.91
C ASP A 62 15.43 -7.17 18.43
N ASP A 63 15.17 -7.12 19.74
CA ASP A 63 14.33 -6.17 20.47
C ASP A 63 14.90 -4.74 20.42
N ILE A 64 15.37 -4.27 19.28
CA ILE A 64 15.57 -2.85 19.02
C ILE A 64 14.15 -2.30 18.93
N PRO A 65 13.66 -1.60 19.98
CA PRO A 65 12.28 -1.16 20.00
C PRO A 65 12.05 -0.29 18.78
N CYS A 66 10.93 -0.51 18.08
CA CYS A 66 10.47 0.44 17.09
C CYS A 66 10.27 1.77 17.83
N ASP A 67 11.03 2.81 17.46
CA ASP A 67 10.98 4.10 18.15
C ASP A 67 9.72 4.90 17.84
N SER A 68 8.91 4.44 16.88
CA SER A 68 7.64 5.09 16.62
C SER A 68 6.77 4.97 17.87
N PRO A 69 6.10 6.06 18.29
CA PRO A 69 5.07 5.96 19.31
C PRO A 69 4.02 4.92 18.85
N PRO A 70 3.33 4.25 19.80
CA PRO A 70 2.23 3.36 19.47
C PRO A 70 1.24 4.06 18.54
N THR A 71 0.75 3.37 17.52
CA THR A 71 -0.28 3.89 16.63
C THR A 71 -1.49 4.30 17.47
N ALA A 72 -1.74 5.60 17.58
CA ALA A 72 -2.94 6.10 18.22
C ALA A 72 -4.14 5.87 17.29
N PRO A 73 -5.33 5.53 17.82
CA PRO A 73 -6.54 5.53 17.02
C PRO A 73 -6.77 6.94 16.46
N PHE A 74 -7.44 7.02 15.32
CA PHE A 74 -7.86 8.30 14.75
C PHE A 74 -8.74 9.04 15.77
N VAL A 75 -8.38 10.28 16.10
CA VAL A 75 -9.19 11.16 16.98
C VAL A 75 -10.33 11.79 16.20
N GLN A 76 -10.05 12.16 14.94
CA GLN A 76 -11.05 12.62 14.00
C GLN A 76 -11.53 11.42 13.19
N GLU A 77 -12.85 11.23 13.14
CA GLU A 77 -13.43 10.20 12.30
C GLU A 77 -13.04 10.43 10.84
N LEU A 78 -12.68 9.35 10.15
CA LEU A 78 -12.43 9.40 8.71
C LEU A 78 -13.72 9.84 8.02
N PRO A 79 -13.65 10.75 7.03
CA PRO A 79 -14.80 11.09 6.21
C PRO A 79 -15.25 9.81 5.49
N THR A 80 -16.35 9.24 5.94
CA THR A 80 -17.01 8.10 5.31
C THR A 80 -18.42 8.52 4.89
N HIS A 81 -19.03 7.75 4.00
CA HIS A 81 -20.43 7.95 3.61
C HIS A 81 -21.39 7.77 4.80
N ILE A 82 -21.02 6.97 5.81
CA ILE A 82 -21.81 6.72 7.02
C ILE A 82 -21.81 7.95 7.93
N ASN A 83 -20.66 8.62 8.07
CA ASN A 83 -20.50 9.74 8.99
C ASN A 83 -20.76 11.10 8.31
N GLY A 84 -21.35 11.10 7.11
CA GLY A 84 -21.72 12.31 6.35
C GLY A 84 -20.54 13.14 5.83
N GLY A 85 -19.31 12.67 5.98
CA GLY A 85 -18.09 13.39 5.58
C GLY A 85 -17.72 13.22 4.10
N MET A 86 -18.24 12.19 3.44
CA MET A 86 -18.17 12.06 1.98
C MET A 86 -19.51 12.48 1.39
N VAL A 87 -19.48 13.51 0.53
CA VAL A 87 -20.61 13.79 -0.38
C VAL A 87 -20.77 12.58 -1.26
N LEU A 88 -21.89 11.86 -1.10
CA LEU A 88 -22.31 10.87 -2.08
C LEU A 88 -22.44 11.64 -3.40
N ALA A 89 -21.60 11.30 -4.39
CA ALA A 89 -21.87 11.74 -5.75
C ALA A 89 -23.30 11.27 -6.04
N GLN A 90 -24.20 12.24 -6.26
CA GLN A 90 -25.61 11.98 -6.53
C GLN A 90 -25.73 10.84 -7.55
N ASP A 91 -26.76 10.02 -7.40
CA ASP A 91 -27.14 9.03 -8.40
C ASP A 91 -27.12 9.74 -9.76
N VAL A 92 -26.18 9.37 -10.63
CA VAL A 92 -26.22 9.83 -12.01
C VAL A 92 -27.57 9.37 -12.52
N PRO A 93 -28.51 10.29 -12.84
CA PRO A 93 -29.85 9.90 -13.21
C PRO A 93 -29.69 8.94 -14.38
N ALA A 94 -30.14 7.71 -14.11
CA ALA A 94 -30.13 6.53 -14.96
C ALA A 94 -29.53 6.75 -16.35
N PHE A 95 -28.36 6.15 -16.63
CA PHE A 95 -27.94 5.78 -17.98
C PHE A 95 -28.41 6.75 -19.08
N SER A 96 -28.17 8.06 -18.91
CA SER A 96 -28.58 8.99 -19.95
C SER A 96 -27.59 8.75 -21.09
N ASN A 97 -28.09 8.20 -22.20
CA ASN A 97 -27.32 8.02 -23.44
C ASN A 97 -26.88 9.36 -24.07
N THR A 98 -27.03 10.47 -23.35
CA THR A 98 -26.68 11.84 -23.71
C THR A 98 -25.37 12.31 -23.07
N ALA A 99 -24.71 11.50 -22.23
CA ALA A 99 -23.34 11.81 -21.81
C ALA A 99 -22.39 11.74 -23.03
N GLU A 100 -21.40 12.63 -23.09
CA GLU A 100 -20.40 12.67 -24.19
C GLU A 100 -19.65 11.34 -24.39
N CYS A 101 -19.69 10.46 -23.39
CA CYS A 101 -19.24 9.08 -23.48
C CYS A 101 -20.27 8.17 -22.77
N PRO A 102 -21.27 7.64 -23.49
CA PRO A 102 -22.19 6.66 -22.94
C PRO A 102 -21.42 5.43 -22.41
N PRO A 103 -21.99 4.63 -21.50
CA PRO A 103 -21.42 3.32 -21.18
C PRO A 103 -21.56 2.41 -22.41
N GLN A 104 -20.57 2.43 -23.32
CA GLN A 104 -20.53 1.55 -24.48
C GLN A 104 -19.78 0.25 -24.16
N ALA A 105 -20.34 -0.86 -24.64
CA ALA A 105 -19.67 -2.17 -24.63
C ALA A 105 -18.38 -2.17 -25.48
N ALA A 106 -18.29 -1.28 -26.46
CA ALA A 106 -17.13 -1.08 -27.33
C ALA A 106 -16.29 0.14 -26.89
N PRO A 107 -15.00 0.17 -27.21
CA PRO A 107 -14.15 1.33 -26.91
C PRO A 107 -14.68 2.63 -27.51
N CYS A 108 -14.59 3.73 -26.76
CA CYS A 108 -14.92 5.06 -27.25
C CYS A 108 -13.98 5.42 -28.43
N PRO A 109 -14.47 5.96 -29.55
CA PRO A 109 -13.65 6.29 -30.72
C PRO A 109 -12.70 7.49 -30.51
N SER A 110 -12.51 7.95 -29.26
CA SER A 110 -11.66 9.10 -28.98
C SER A 110 -10.16 8.75 -29.21
N PRO A 111 -9.36 9.67 -29.80
CA PRO A 111 -7.97 9.39 -30.20
C PRO A 111 -6.98 9.04 -29.07
N ARG A 112 -7.43 8.98 -27.80
CA ARG A 112 -6.56 8.80 -26.62
C ARG A 112 -6.90 7.59 -25.76
N GLU A 113 -7.82 6.73 -26.20
CA GLU A 113 -8.22 5.55 -25.43
C GLU A 113 -7.57 4.26 -25.96
N GLY A 114 -6.78 3.59 -25.12
CA GLY A 114 -6.02 2.38 -25.48
C GLY A 114 -6.80 1.06 -25.41
N ARG A 115 -8.11 1.11 -25.16
CA ARG A 115 -8.96 -0.09 -25.12
C ARG A 115 -9.33 -0.47 -26.54
N THR A 116 -9.01 -1.69 -26.99
CA THR A 116 -9.22 -2.12 -28.39
C THR A 116 -10.27 -3.21 -28.57
N ARG A 117 -10.87 -3.69 -27.46
CA ARG A 117 -11.83 -4.80 -27.46
C ARG A 117 -13.00 -4.54 -26.52
N PRO A 118 -14.18 -5.12 -26.80
CA PRO A 118 -15.33 -5.03 -25.90
C PRO A 118 -15.01 -5.71 -24.57
N HIS A 119 -15.20 -4.98 -23.48
CA HIS A 119 -14.80 -5.40 -22.14
C HIS A 119 -15.98 -5.47 -21.16
N GLN A 120 -17.17 -5.03 -21.58
CA GLN A 120 -18.42 -5.20 -20.84
C GLN A 120 -19.30 -6.22 -21.56
N ALA A 121 -19.80 -7.20 -20.82
CA ALA A 121 -20.59 -8.31 -21.35
C ALA A 121 -21.98 -8.34 -20.69
N PHE A 122 -22.77 -7.29 -20.92
CA PHE A 122 -24.09 -7.08 -20.31
C PHE A 122 -25.06 -8.26 -20.52
N ALA A 123 -24.99 -8.92 -21.68
CA ALA A 123 -25.87 -10.05 -22.01
C ALA A 123 -25.32 -11.42 -21.57
N ARG A 124 -24.04 -11.50 -21.16
CA ARG A 124 -23.38 -12.78 -20.84
C ARG A 124 -23.72 -13.28 -19.44
N PHE A 125 -23.96 -12.36 -18.52
CA PHE A 125 -24.30 -12.66 -17.13
C PHE A 125 -25.61 -11.95 -16.77
N PRO A 126 -26.77 -12.48 -17.23
CA PRO A 126 -28.05 -11.91 -16.81
C PRO A 126 -28.14 -11.92 -15.29
N PRO A 127 -28.67 -10.87 -14.66
CA PRO A 127 -28.85 -10.84 -13.22
C PRO A 127 -29.75 -12.01 -12.82
N ALA A 128 -29.24 -12.89 -11.96
CA ALA A 128 -29.98 -14.07 -11.50
C ALA A 128 -31.24 -13.69 -10.68
N ARG A 129 -31.28 -12.46 -10.15
CA ARG A 129 -32.41 -11.90 -9.41
C ARG A 129 -32.54 -10.42 -9.73
N LEU A 130 -33.76 -9.98 -10.02
CA LEU A 130 -34.13 -8.58 -10.11
C LEU A 130 -34.76 -8.18 -8.77
N ILE A 131 -34.30 -7.09 -8.17
CA ILE A 131 -34.86 -6.55 -6.93
C ILE A 131 -35.45 -5.18 -7.27
N GLU A 132 -36.74 -5.03 -7.02
CA GLU A 132 -37.44 -3.76 -7.14
C GLU A 132 -37.22 -2.95 -5.86
N VAL A 133 -36.72 -1.72 -6.02
CA VAL A 133 -36.50 -0.80 -4.90
C VAL A 133 -37.64 0.21 -4.88
N HIS A 134 -38.51 0.12 -3.88
CA HIS A 134 -39.48 1.17 -3.59
C HIS A 134 -38.90 2.14 -2.56
N GLN A 135 -38.69 3.39 -2.97
CA GLN A 135 -38.51 4.50 -2.03
C GLN A 135 -39.87 5.16 -1.78
N ARG A 136 -40.17 5.43 -0.51
CA ARG A 136 -41.30 6.24 -0.06
C ARG A 136 -40.79 7.62 0.35
#